data_AF-A0A4Q3D7Q6-F1
#
_entry.id   AF-A0A4Q3D7Q6-F1
#
_cell.length_a   1.000
_cell.length_b   1.000
_cell.length_c   1.000
_cell.angle_alpha   90.00
_cell.angle_beta   90.00
_cell.angle_gamma   90.00
#
_symmetry.space_group_name_H-M   'P 1'
#
loop_
_entity.id
_entity.type
_entity.pdbx_description
1 polymer ?
#
loop_
_entity_poly.entity_id
_entity_poly.type
_entity_poly.pdbx_seq_one_letter_code
_entity_poly.pdbx_strand_id
1 'polypeptide(L)' 'PVVYFECGDLDVTVAYLQQQGIRFEAEPKDESWGWREARLRDPAGNSVRLYQAGEMRRYPPWRLEND' A
#
# COMPACT_ATOMS: atom_id res chain seq x y z
N PRO A 1 0.94 11.30 11.78
CA PRO A 1 1.97 10.26 11.52
C PRO A 1 1.51 9.38 10.35
N VAL A 2 2.41 8.56 9.80
CA VAL A 2 2.10 7.65 8.69
C VAL A 2 2.49 6.23 9.08
N VAL A 3 1.62 5.26 8.82
CA VAL A 3 1.88 3.82 9.02
C VAL A 3 1.64 3.05 7.72
N TYR A 4 2.44 2.03 7.49
CA TYR A 4 2.42 1.20 6.29
C TYR A 4 2.11 -0.26 6.66
N PHE A 5 1.10 -0.84 6.03
CA PHE A 5 0.75 -2.26 6.14
C PHE A 5 0.88 -2.92 4.77
N GLU A 6 1.65 -4.00 4.70
CA GLU A 6 1.77 -4.80 3.49
C GLU A 6 0.60 -5.79 3.38
N CYS A 7 0.00 -5.88 2.20
CA CYS A 7 -1.09 -6.80 1.87
C CYS A 7 -0.64 -7.74 0.75
N GLY A 8 -1.15 -8.97 0.76
CA GLY A 8 -0.88 -9.94 -0.31
C GLY A 8 -1.53 -9.51 -1.62
N ASP A 9 -2.84 -9.31 -1.61
CA ASP A 9 -3.63 -8.74 -2.71
C ASP A 9 -4.29 -7.45 -2.23
N LEU A 10 -3.83 -6.31 -2.75
CA LEU A 10 -4.30 -5.00 -2.31
C LEU A 10 -5.73 -4.71 -2.76
N ASP A 11 -6.10 -5.10 -3.98
CA ASP A 11 -7.43 -4.81 -4.54
C ASP A 11 -8.51 -5.57 -3.78
N VAL A 12 -8.28 -6.86 -3.49
CA VAL A 12 -9.20 -7.67 -2.69
C VAL A 12 -9.33 -7.10 -1.28
N THR A 13 -8.21 -6.69 -0.67
CA THR A 13 -8.21 -6.13 0.68
C THR A 13 -8.99 -4.82 0.74
N VAL A 14 -8.76 -3.91 -0.21
CA VAL A 14 -9.49 -2.62 -0.23
C VAL A 14 -10.98 -2.83 -0.48
N ALA A 15 -11.35 -3.68 -1.45
CA ALA A 15 -12.75 -3.98 -1.72
C ALA A 15 -13.48 -4.55 -0.49
N TYR A 16 -12.84 -5.48 0.24
CA TYR A 16 -13.36 -6.01 1.48
C TYR A 16 -13.57 -4.92 2.53
N LEU A 17 -12.56 -4.05 2.76
CA LEU A 17 -12.63 -2.99 3.77
C LEU A 17 -13.66 -1.91 3.42
N GLN A 18 -13.83 -1.57 2.14
CA GLN A 18 -14.88 -0.68 1.67
C GLN A 18 -16.27 -1.24 1.94
N GLN A 19 -16.49 -2.56 1.76
CA GLN A 19 -17.74 -3.22 2.13
C GLN A 19 -18.03 -3.15 3.64
N GLN A 20 -16.98 -3.05 4.47
CA GLN A 20 -17.11 -2.81 5.92
C GLN A 20 -17.30 -1.32 6.28
N GLY A 21 -17.42 -0.43 5.28
CA GLY A 21 -17.66 1.00 5.49
C GLY A 21 -16.40 1.85 5.68
N ILE A 22 -15.19 1.28 5.47
CA ILE A 22 -13.95 2.05 5.53
C ILE A 22 -13.82 2.91 4.27
N ARG A 23 -13.52 4.20 4.47
CA ARG A 23 -13.34 5.16 3.37
C ARG A 23 -11.86 5.30 3.03
N PHE A 24 -11.57 5.24 1.74
CA PHE A 24 -10.24 5.48 1.20
C PHE A 24 -10.17 6.91 0.66
N GLU A 25 -9.03 7.56 0.91
CA GLU A 25 -8.66 8.84 0.30
C GLU A 25 -8.07 8.63 -1.10
N ALA A 26 -7.49 7.46 -1.35
CA ALA A 26 -7.05 7.03 -2.67
C ALA A 26 -7.23 5.51 -2.83
N GLU A 27 -7.85 5.13 -3.95
CA GLU A 27 -7.98 3.73 -4.38
C GLU A 27 -6.62 3.10 -4.71
N PRO A 28 -6.53 1.76 -4.74
CA PRO A 28 -5.34 1.04 -5.19
C PRO A 28 -4.85 1.52 -6.54
N LYS A 29 -3.59 1.95 -6.60
CA LYS A 29 -2.92 2.32 -7.84
C LYS A 29 -1.44 1.92 -7.82
N ASP A 30 -0.89 1.66 -9.00
CA ASP A 30 0.53 1.41 -9.15
C ASP A 30 1.28 2.74 -9.06
N GLU A 31 2.28 2.79 -8.21
CA GLU A 31 3.11 3.97 -7.99
C GLU A 31 4.45 3.81 -8.71
N SER A 32 5.13 4.92 -8.99
CA SER A 32 6.37 4.95 -9.78
C SER A 32 7.54 4.20 -9.14
N TRP A 33 7.49 3.93 -7.84
CA TRP A 33 8.44 3.09 -7.10
C TRP A 33 8.06 1.60 -7.12
N GLY A 34 7.12 1.20 -7.99
CA GLY A 34 6.77 -0.18 -8.29
C GLY A 34 5.95 -0.89 -7.21
N TRP A 35 5.33 -0.14 -6.30
CA TRP A 35 4.36 -0.70 -5.35
C TRP A 35 2.95 -0.34 -5.81
N ARG A 36 2.00 -1.25 -5.57
CA ARG A 36 0.58 -0.91 -5.59
C ARG A 36 0.20 -0.36 -4.22
N GLU A 37 -0.43 0.81 -4.14
CA GLU A 37 -0.74 1.50 -2.87
C GLU A 37 -2.15 2.07 -2.84
N ALA A 38 -2.79 1.98 -1.67
CA ALA A 38 -4.06 2.61 -1.32
C ALA A 38 -3.93 3.40 -0.01
N ARG A 39 -4.76 4.43 0.17
CA ARG A 39 -4.60 5.43 1.23
C ARG A 39 -5.89 5.64 2.00
N LEU A 40 -5.82 5.66 3.33
CA LEU A 40 -6.95 6.02 4.20
C LEU A 40 -6.47 6.82 5.41
N ARG A 41 -7.43 7.38 6.16
CA ARG A 41 -7.19 7.90 7.51
C ARG A 41 -7.92 7.08 8.55
N ASP A 42 -7.24 6.83 9.66
CA ASP A 42 -7.89 6.27 10.83
C ASP A 42 -8.73 7.33 11.58
N PRO A 43 -9.54 6.93 12.58
CA PRO A 43 -10.37 7.88 13.34
C PRO A 43 -9.58 8.94 14.12
N ALA A 44 -8.30 8.72 14.40
CA ALA A 44 -7.42 9.68 15.04
C ALA A 44 -6.72 10.62 14.04
N GLY A 45 -7.00 10.48 12.74
CA GLY A 45 -6.45 11.29 11.65
C GLY A 45 -5.08 10.83 11.15
N ASN A 46 -4.58 9.67 11.60
CA ASN A 46 -3.31 9.12 11.14
C ASN A 46 -3.45 8.62 9.70
N SER A 47 -2.42 8.87 8.88
CA SER A 47 -2.38 8.36 7.51
C SER A 47 -2.00 6.88 7.53
N VAL A 48 -2.84 6.05 6.94
CA VAL A 48 -2.58 4.63 6.75
C VAL A 48 -2.36 4.36 5.26
N ARG A 49 -1.28 3.63 4.96
CA ARG A 49 -0.92 3.17 3.62
C ARG A 49 -1.02 1.66 3.61
N LEU A 50 -1.94 1.14 2.80
CA LEU A 50 -1.97 -0.28 2.46
C LEU A 50 -1.22 -0.45 1.14
N TYR A 51 -0.31 -1.40 1.07
CA TYR A 51 0.49 -1.57 -0.14
C TYR A 51 0.81 -3.03 -0.44
N GLN A 52 1.05 -3.32 -1.71
CA GLN A 52 1.54 -4.60 -2.21
C GLN A 52 2.82 -4.29 -3.01
N ALA A 53 3.97 -4.65 -2.45
CA ALA A 53 5.27 -4.34 -3.05
C ALA A 53 5.91 -5.53 -3.78
N GLY A 54 5.57 -6.78 -3.41
CA GLY A 54 6.10 -7.98 -4.05
C GLY A 54 7.62 -8.00 -4.10
N GLU A 55 8.19 -8.45 -5.23
CA GLU A 55 9.64 -8.50 -5.42
C GLU A 55 10.30 -7.12 -5.35
N MET A 56 9.60 -6.05 -5.76
CA MET A 56 10.11 -4.68 -5.73
C MET A 56 10.51 -4.22 -4.33
N ARG A 57 9.96 -4.84 -3.27
CA ARG A 57 10.35 -4.58 -1.88
C ARG A 57 11.79 -5.01 -1.59
N ARG A 58 12.21 -6.14 -2.14
CA ARG A 58 13.52 -6.77 -1.86
C ARG A 58 14.50 -6.61 -3.00
N TYR A 59 14.02 -6.57 -4.24
CA TYR A 59 14.80 -6.54 -5.47
C TYR A 59 14.34 -5.40 -6.39
N PRO A 60 14.38 -4.13 -5.93
CA PRO A 60 14.06 -3.02 -6.80
C PRO A 60 15.15 -2.83 -7.87
N PRO A 61 14.85 -2.18 -9.02
CA PRO A 61 15.81 -1.97 -10.11
C PRO A 61 16.98 -1.06 -9.72
N TRP A 62 16.85 -0.29 -8.63
CA TRP A 62 17.92 0.54 -8.07
C TRP A 62 18.71 -0.17 -6.96
N ARG A 63 18.50 -1.47 -6.74
CA ARG A 63 19.30 -2.26 -5.79
C ARG A 63 20.74 -2.33 -6.29
N LEU A 64 21.68 -1.94 -5.43
CA LEU A 64 23.10 -2.13 -5.71
C LEU A 64 23.47 -3.60 -5.53
N GLU A 65 24.23 -4.14 -6.47
CA GLU A 65 24.93 -5.41 -6.30
C GLU A 65 26.10 -5.18 -5.34
N ASN A 66 26.40 -6.19 -4.52
CA ASN A 66 27.62 -6.15 -3.72
C ASN A 66 28.74 -6.70 -4.62
N ASP A 67 29.79 -5.91 -4.85
CA ASP A 67 31.05 -6.36 -5.47
C ASP A 67 31.75 -7.43 -4.63
#